data_AF-G0MRN5-F1
#
_entry.id   AF-G0MRN5-F1
#
_cell.length_a   1.000
_cell.length_b   1.000
_cell.length_c   1.000
_cell.angle_alpha   90.00
_cell.angle_beta   90.00
_cell.angle_gamma   90.00
#
_symmetry.space_group_name_H-M   'P 1'
#
loop_
_entity.id
_entity.type
_entity.pdbx_description
1 polymer ?
#
loop_
_entity_poly.entity_id
_entity_poly.type
_entity_poly.pdbx_seq_one_letter_code
_entity_poly.pdbx_strand_id
1 'polypeptide(L)'
;MSFLFIVSVVLLNFVPYSAQSKLHSDSFIANCSIQHNDVADINYKRYNFSRDYNVSNMNEISWDQELERKVRKLKSCADLKHGPSYRIEKQYDEETVNAVHFFVYTTSGKESYFNDYGTFHPLQKSYIHCALTTPCPDGTTAVKMYSPRSSFSASDFKYGLPGSDCHEAIDLTNSLWRLCTEGKKKNNEQHL
;
A
#
# COMPACT_ATOMS: atom_id res chain seq x y z
N MET A 1 11.31 55.33 -65.81
CA MET A 1 10.94 53.90 -65.72
C MET A 1 11.30 53.41 -64.33
N SER A 2 10.28 53.22 -63.51
CA SER A 2 10.36 52.72 -62.14
C SER A 2 10.51 51.21 -62.16
N PHE A 3 11.41 50.64 -61.35
CA PHE A 3 11.21 49.29 -60.80
C PHE A 3 11.76 49.25 -59.38
N LEU A 4 10.82 49.23 -58.43
CA LEU A 4 11.03 48.81 -57.04
C LEU A 4 11.44 47.34 -57.04
N PHE A 5 12.51 46.99 -56.32
CA PHE A 5 12.66 45.63 -55.80
C PHE A 5 12.20 45.60 -54.35
N ILE A 6 11.20 44.74 -54.12
CA ILE A 6 10.49 44.54 -52.86
C ILE A 6 11.45 43.87 -51.86
N VAL A 7 11.58 44.52 -50.71
CA VAL A 7 12.21 43.97 -49.50
C VAL A 7 11.24 42.94 -48.91
N SER A 8 11.56 41.65 -49.01
CA SER A 8 10.90 40.61 -48.22
C SER A 8 11.81 40.20 -47.07
N VAL A 9 11.78 40.98 -45.99
CA VAL A 9 12.30 40.53 -44.69
C VAL A 9 11.28 39.54 -44.15
N VAL A 10 11.61 38.25 -44.24
CA VAL A 10 10.90 37.19 -43.53
C VAL A 10 11.14 37.42 -42.04
N LEU A 11 10.14 37.98 -41.36
CA LEU A 11 10.06 37.97 -39.91
C LEU A 11 9.88 36.51 -39.48
N LEU A 12 11.00 35.84 -39.17
CA LEU A 12 11.00 34.64 -38.35
C LEU A 12 10.42 35.05 -36.99
N ASN A 13 9.13 34.83 -36.82
CA ASN A 13 8.48 34.81 -35.52
C ASN A 13 9.19 33.73 -34.70
N PHE A 14 10.18 34.13 -33.92
CA PHE A 14 10.63 33.36 -32.77
C PHE A 14 9.42 33.31 -31.83
N VAL A 15 8.62 32.27 -31.98
CA VAL A 15 7.72 31.83 -30.91
C VAL A 15 8.66 31.59 -29.73
N PRO A 16 8.56 32.38 -28.63
CA PRO A 16 9.35 32.08 -27.45
C PRO A 16 8.98 30.66 -27.06
N TYR A 17 9.98 29.79 -27.10
CA TYR A 17 9.90 28.40 -26.70
C TYR A 17 9.09 28.38 -25.41
N SER A 18 7.84 27.93 -25.55
CA SER A 18 6.83 27.96 -24.51
C SER A 18 7.49 27.43 -23.26
N ALA A 19 7.42 28.22 -22.18
CA ALA A 19 7.80 27.83 -20.85
C ALA A 19 7.41 26.37 -20.67
N GLN A 20 8.41 25.50 -20.69
CA GLN A 20 8.25 24.13 -20.26
C GLN A 20 8.02 24.31 -18.77
N SER A 21 6.74 24.39 -18.40
CA SER A 21 6.33 24.38 -17.02
C SER A 21 7.00 23.14 -16.46
N LYS A 22 8.02 23.38 -15.64
CA LYS A 22 8.51 22.42 -14.68
C LYS A 22 7.32 22.20 -13.77
N LEU A 23 6.38 21.34 -14.17
CA LEU A 23 5.33 20.83 -13.31
C LEU A 23 6.01 19.82 -12.39
N HIS A 24 6.96 20.31 -11.59
CA HIS A 24 7.31 19.68 -10.34
C HIS A 24 6.02 19.82 -9.54
N SER A 25 5.20 18.78 -9.50
CA SER A 25 4.07 18.82 -8.59
C SER A 25 4.67 18.99 -7.20
N ASP A 26 4.24 20.00 -6.45
CA ASP A 26 4.57 20.21 -5.02
C ASP A 26 3.99 19.08 -4.13
N SER A 27 3.75 17.90 -4.70
CA SER A 27 3.24 16.74 -4.01
C SER A 27 4.30 16.21 -3.06
N PHE A 28 3.92 16.06 -1.80
CA PHE A 28 4.72 15.38 -0.79
C PHE A 28 4.99 13.90 -1.17
N ILE A 29 4.05 13.28 -1.90
CA ILE A 29 4.18 11.92 -2.43
C ILE A 29 4.69 11.99 -3.87
N ALA A 30 5.85 11.39 -4.14
CA ALA A 30 6.49 11.38 -5.45
C ALA A 30 5.81 10.38 -6.40
N ASN A 31 5.80 9.11 -6.01
CA ASN A 31 5.17 8.03 -6.75
C ASN A 31 4.69 6.95 -5.78
N CYS A 32 3.68 6.21 -6.20
CA CYS A 32 3.24 5.00 -5.51
C CYS A 32 3.69 3.81 -6.34
N SER A 33 4.35 2.84 -5.72
CA SER A 33 4.65 1.60 -6.41
C SER A 33 3.33 0.86 -6.65
N ILE A 34 2.99 0.68 -7.92
CA ILE A 34 2.05 -0.36 -8.36
C ILE A 34 2.86 -1.61 -8.72
N GLN A 35 3.93 -1.90 -7.97
CA GLN A 35 4.65 -3.14 -8.23
C GLN A 35 3.76 -4.25 -7.71
N HIS A 36 3.12 -4.99 -8.62
CA HIS A 36 2.41 -6.23 -8.29
C HIS A 36 3.26 -7.16 -7.40
N ASN A 37 4.59 -7.08 -7.55
CA ASN A 37 5.57 -7.77 -6.72
C ASN A 37 5.50 -7.36 -5.24
N ASP A 38 5.27 -6.09 -4.90
CA ASP A 38 5.17 -5.65 -3.49
C ASP A 38 3.97 -6.31 -2.79
N VAL A 39 2.81 -6.36 -3.46
CA VAL A 39 1.59 -6.99 -2.92
C VAL A 39 1.78 -8.51 -2.81
N ALA A 40 2.36 -9.13 -3.84
CA ALA A 40 2.64 -10.57 -3.84
C ALA A 40 3.61 -10.96 -2.72
N ASP A 41 4.70 -10.20 -2.53
CA ASP A 41 5.69 -10.45 -1.48
C ASP A 41 5.09 -10.30 -0.08
N ILE A 42 4.20 -9.30 0.11
CA ILE A 42 3.50 -9.12 1.38
C ILE A 42 2.53 -10.27 1.63
N ASN A 43 1.76 -10.70 0.63
CA ASN A 43 0.88 -11.85 0.76
C ASN A 43 1.67 -13.15 1.04
N TYR A 44 2.84 -13.31 0.43
CA TYR A 44 3.73 -14.44 0.73
C TYR A 44 4.21 -14.42 2.20
N LYS A 45 4.62 -13.26 2.72
CA LYS A 45 4.96 -13.09 4.14
C LYS A 45 3.78 -13.40 5.06
N ARG A 46 2.59 -12.89 4.72
CA ARG A 46 1.34 -13.13 5.48
C ARG A 46 0.95 -14.59 5.51
N TYR A 47 1.10 -15.30 4.39
CA TYR A 47 0.86 -16.74 4.29
C TYR A 47 1.85 -17.56 5.14
N ASN A 48 3.14 -17.27 5.06
CA ASN A 48 4.12 -17.97 5.90
C ASN A 48 3.86 -17.70 7.38
N PHE A 49 3.57 -16.44 7.77
CA PHE A 49 3.22 -16.10 9.14
C PHE A 49 1.97 -16.85 9.61
N SER A 50 0.91 -16.90 8.79
CA SER A 50 -0.31 -17.60 9.18
C SER A 50 -0.10 -19.09 9.34
N ARG A 51 0.71 -19.71 8.47
CA ARG A 51 1.10 -21.12 8.58
C ARG A 51 1.96 -21.39 9.81
N ASP A 52 2.99 -20.59 10.03
CA ASP A 52 4.01 -20.85 11.06
C ASP A 52 3.46 -20.59 12.48
N TYR A 53 2.51 -19.67 12.62
CA TYR A 53 1.90 -19.28 13.90
C TYR A 53 0.40 -19.60 14.02
N ASN A 54 -0.15 -20.44 13.13
CA ASN A 54 -1.55 -20.88 13.17
C ASN A 54 -2.57 -19.72 13.26
N VAL A 55 -2.47 -18.76 12.34
CA VAL A 55 -3.45 -17.67 12.20
C VAL A 55 -4.55 -18.06 11.23
N SER A 56 -5.76 -18.27 11.71
CA SER A 56 -6.88 -18.76 10.89
C SER A 56 -7.60 -17.69 10.07
N ASN A 57 -7.44 -16.41 10.41
CA ASN A 57 -8.19 -15.28 9.84
C ASN A 57 -7.34 -14.26 9.06
N MET A 58 -6.18 -14.65 8.57
CA MET A 58 -5.28 -13.76 7.83
C MET A 58 -5.85 -13.43 6.44
N ASN A 59 -6.26 -12.18 6.20
CA ASN A 59 -6.73 -11.76 4.88
C ASN A 59 -5.59 -11.65 3.86
N GLU A 60 -5.91 -11.92 2.59
CA GLU A 60 -5.12 -11.45 1.46
C GLU A 60 -5.22 -9.93 1.39
N ILE A 61 -4.12 -9.27 1.04
CA ILE A 61 -4.11 -7.84 0.74
C ILE A 61 -4.10 -7.60 -0.76
N SER A 62 -4.72 -6.51 -1.18
CA SER A 62 -4.69 -6.03 -2.57
C SER A 62 -4.23 -4.57 -2.63
N TRP A 63 -3.88 -4.11 -3.83
CA TRP A 63 -3.74 -2.68 -4.08
C TRP A 63 -5.13 -2.03 -4.17
N ASP A 64 -5.27 -0.84 -3.60
CA ASP A 64 -6.55 -0.10 -3.54
C ASP A 64 -6.37 1.35 -3.98
N GLN A 65 -7.09 1.74 -5.03
CA GLN A 65 -7.04 3.10 -5.58
C GLN A 65 -7.57 4.15 -4.59
N GLU A 66 -8.55 3.83 -3.75
CA GLU A 66 -9.02 4.75 -2.71
C GLU A 66 -7.95 4.99 -1.65
N LEU A 67 -7.15 3.98 -1.33
CA LEU A 67 -6.01 4.11 -0.45
C LEU A 67 -4.93 5.00 -1.09
N GLU A 68 -4.72 4.91 -2.40
CA GLU A 68 -3.86 5.84 -3.13
C GLU A 68 -4.37 7.29 -3.07
N ARG A 69 -5.67 7.49 -3.25
CA ARG A 69 -6.27 8.83 -3.11
C ARG A 69 -6.08 9.38 -1.69
N LYS A 70 -6.09 8.53 -0.66
CA LYS A 70 -5.81 8.93 0.73
C LYS A 70 -4.35 9.31 0.94
N VAL A 71 -3.40 8.48 0.50
CA VAL A 71 -1.96 8.77 0.72
C VAL A 71 -1.52 10.03 -0.02
N ARG A 72 -2.08 10.32 -1.22
CA ARG A 72 -1.79 11.56 -1.97
C ARG A 72 -2.32 12.85 -1.32
N LYS A 73 -3.18 12.74 -0.28
CA LYS A 73 -3.65 13.90 0.49
C LYS A 73 -2.65 14.35 1.55
N LEU A 74 -1.68 13.51 1.91
CA LEU A 74 -0.61 13.87 2.85
C LEU A 74 0.23 15.02 2.27
N LYS A 75 0.58 15.99 3.12
CA LYS A 75 1.30 17.22 2.73
C LYS A 75 2.66 17.35 3.37
N SER A 76 2.91 16.61 4.45
CA SER A 76 4.14 16.71 5.22
C SER A 76 4.41 15.45 6.05
N CYS A 77 5.61 15.36 6.61
CA CYS A 77 5.97 14.33 7.57
C CYS A 77 5.06 14.32 8.82
N ALA A 78 4.51 15.47 9.21
CA ALA A 78 3.57 15.56 10.33
C ALA A 78 2.22 14.85 10.05
N ASP A 79 1.92 14.57 8.78
CA ASP A 79 0.73 13.82 8.38
C ASP A 79 0.96 12.29 8.43
N LEU A 80 2.20 11.82 8.67
CA LEU A 80 2.55 10.39 8.77
C LEU A 80 2.10 9.78 10.10
N LYS A 81 0.78 9.68 10.28
CA LYS A 81 0.13 9.08 11.45
C LYS A 81 -1.03 8.18 11.05
N HIS A 82 -1.48 7.33 11.97
CA HIS A 82 -2.66 6.51 11.77
C HIS A 82 -3.90 7.39 11.50
N GLY A 83 -4.74 6.95 10.57
CA GLY A 83 -6.02 7.56 10.31
C GLY A 83 -7.16 6.81 11.01
N PRO A 84 -8.42 7.19 10.77
CA PRO A 84 -9.58 6.49 11.34
C PRO A 84 -9.85 5.12 10.69
N SER A 85 -9.40 4.91 9.44
CA SER A 85 -9.65 3.70 8.64
C SER A 85 -8.42 3.21 7.90
N TYR A 86 -7.23 3.61 8.36
CA TYR A 86 -5.97 3.16 7.82
C TYR A 86 -4.88 3.34 8.87
N ARG A 87 -3.78 2.61 8.71
CA ARG A 87 -2.57 2.77 9.51
C ARG A 87 -1.36 2.98 8.61
N ILE A 88 -0.38 3.69 9.13
CA ILE A 88 0.93 3.84 8.49
C ILE A 88 1.90 2.92 9.21
N GLU A 89 2.76 2.23 8.46
CA GLU A 89 3.84 1.42 9.03
C GLU A 89 4.79 2.33 9.81
N LYS A 90 5.03 1.97 11.06
CA LYS A 90 6.05 2.58 11.90
C LYS A 90 6.84 1.45 12.51
N GLN A 91 8.15 1.46 12.29
CA GLN A 91 9.05 0.37 12.70
C GLN A 91 8.96 0.05 14.20
N TYR A 92 8.58 1.03 15.03
CA TYR A 92 8.52 0.92 16.49
C TYR A 92 7.17 1.38 17.07
N ASP A 93 6.06 1.11 16.38
CA ASP A 93 4.73 1.25 16.99
C ASP A 93 4.57 0.20 18.11
N GLU A 94 4.80 0.62 19.36
CA GLU A 94 4.87 -0.24 20.55
C GLU A 94 3.63 -1.13 20.71
N GLU A 95 2.42 -0.60 20.45
CA GLU A 95 1.18 -1.38 20.52
C GLU A 95 1.21 -2.55 19.52
N THR A 96 1.65 -2.26 18.30
CA THR A 96 1.75 -3.24 17.22
C THR A 96 2.86 -4.26 17.45
N VAL A 97 4.03 -3.81 17.92
CA VAL A 97 5.14 -4.70 18.28
C VAL A 97 4.70 -5.66 19.38
N ASN A 98 4.09 -5.14 20.45
CA ASN A 98 3.60 -5.94 21.57
C ASN A 98 2.50 -6.91 21.14
N ALA A 99 1.57 -6.48 20.28
CA ALA A 99 0.51 -7.34 19.76
C ALA A 99 1.07 -8.56 19.01
N VAL A 100 2.04 -8.34 18.12
CA VAL A 100 2.67 -9.41 17.34
C VAL A 100 3.56 -10.29 18.22
N HIS A 101 4.38 -9.70 19.09
CA HIS A 101 5.26 -10.44 20.01
C HIS A 101 4.47 -11.32 20.96
N PHE A 102 3.43 -10.78 21.59
CA PHE A 102 2.57 -11.54 22.49
C PHE A 102 1.94 -12.75 21.79
N PHE A 103 1.41 -12.55 20.57
CA PHE A 103 0.82 -13.63 19.79
C PHE A 103 1.86 -14.70 19.38
N VAL A 104 3.01 -14.27 18.84
CA VAL A 104 4.08 -15.18 18.40
C VAL A 104 4.67 -15.96 19.57
N TYR A 105 4.89 -15.31 20.72
CA TYR A 105 5.37 -15.99 21.92
C TYR A 105 4.35 -17.02 22.40
N THR A 106 3.06 -16.69 22.41
CA THR A 106 1.98 -17.59 22.83
C THR A 106 1.88 -18.84 21.94
N THR A 107 2.16 -18.71 20.64
CA THR A 107 2.06 -19.81 19.67
C THR A 107 3.32 -20.65 19.57
N SER A 108 4.50 -20.04 19.65
CA SER A 108 5.79 -20.70 19.38
C SER A 108 6.65 -20.95 20.62
N GLY A 109 6.36 -20.28 21.74
CA GLY A 109 7.21 -20.25 22.93
C GLY A 109 8.53 -19.51 22.74
N LYS A 110 8.70 -18.76 21.65
CA LYS A 110 9.93 -18.04 21.30
C LYS A 110 9.63 -16.60 20.93
N GLU A 111 10.56 -15.70 21.27
CA GLU A 111 10.56 -14.36 20.71
C GLU A 111 10.94 -14.40 19.22
N SER A 112 10.37 -13.48 18.43
CA SER A 112 10.74 -13.27 17.04
C SER A 112 10.67 -11.80 16.72
N TYR A 113 11.67 -11.32 15.97
CA TYR A 113 11.78 -9.93 15.58
C TYR A 113 11.45 -9.77 14.09
N PHE A 114 10.62 -8.78 13.80
CA PHE A 114 10.21 -8.45 12.44
C PHE A 114 10.55 -7.00 12.12
N ASN A 115 10.76 -6.68 10.84
CA ASN A 115 11.05 -5.32 10.40
C ASN A 115 9.79 -4.54 9.94
N ASP A 116 8.69 -5.25 9.66
CA ASP A 116 7.45 -4.68 9.11
C ASP A 116 6.24 -5.26 9.85
N TYR A 117 6.04 -4.90 11.12
CA TYR A 117 5.01 -5.53 11.96
C TYR A 117 3.59 -5.33 11.42
N GLY A 118 3.29 -4.18 10.80
CA GLY A 118 1.97 -3.93 10.22
C GLY A 118 1.59 -4.90 9.09
N THR A 119 2.58 -5.54 8.45
CA THR A 119 2.38 -6.63 7.48
C THR A 119 1.57 -7.78 8.06
N PHE A 120 1.68 -8.07 9.35
CA PHE A 120 1.07 -9.24 9.98
C PHE A 120 -0.30 -8.98 10.58
N HIS A 121 -0.87 -7.78 10.40
CA HIS A 121 -2.21 -7.53 10.90
C HIS A 121 -3.26 -8.33 10.09
N PRO A 122 -3.96 -9.31 10.69
CA PRO A 122 -4.80 -10.26 9.95
C PRO A 122 -6.01 -9.63 9.27
N LEU A 123 -6.51 -8.51 9.82
CA LEU A 123 -7.72 -7.86 9.35
C LEU A 123 -7.50 -6.77 8.27
N GLN A 124 -6.25 -6.47 7.91
CA GLN A 124 -5.96 -5.58 6.78
C GLN A 124 -6.26 -6.27 5.45
N LYS A 125 -6.75 -5.51 4.48
CA LYS A 125 -7.17 -5.99 3.16
C LYS A 125 -6.59 -5.20 2.00
N SER A 126 -6.09 -3.99 2.26
CA SER A 126 -5.40 -3.20 1.25
C SER A 126 -4.09 -2.63 1.75
N TYR A 127 -3.18 -2.43 0.81
CA TYR A 127 -1.83 -1.92 1.03
C TYR A 127 -1.44 -0.94 -0.06
N ILE A 128 -0.67 0.07 0.32
CA ILE A 128 0.04 0.90 -0.65
C ILE A 128 1.41 1.30 -0.10
N HIS A 129 2.36 1.42 -1.03
CA HIS A 129 3.71 1.89 -0.77
C HIS A 129 4.02 3.04 -1.70
N CYS A 130 4.43 4.19 -1.16
CA CYS A 130 4.73 5.36 -1.97
C CYS A 130 6.01 6.04 -1.50
N ALA A 131 6.87 6.39 -2.44
CA ALA A 131 8.07 7.19 -2.18
C ALA A 131 7.68 8.64 -1.84
N LEU A 132 8.38 9.22 -0.86
CA LEU A 132 8.31 10.63 -0.56
C LEU A 132 9.17 11.42 -1.55
N THR A 133 8.73 12.63 -1.89
CA THR A 133 9.52 13.55 -2.73
C THR A 133 10.78 14.01 -2.01
N THR A 134 10.69 14.20 -0.69
CA THR A 134 11.80 14.56 0.20
C THR A 134 11.73 13.67 1.44
N PRO A 135 12.85 13.07 1.90
CA PRO A 135 12.87 12.30 3.14
C PRO A 135 12.44 13.13 4.35
N CYS A 136 11.82 12.47 5.33
CA CYS A 136 11.52 13.09 6.61
C CYS A 136 12.77 13.23 7.49
N PRO A 137 12.75 14.12 8.52
CA PRO A 137 13.89 14.33 9.41
C PRO A 137 14.39 13.07 10.13
N ASP A 138 13.52 12.07 10.32
CA ASP A 138 13.83 10.77 10.91
C ASP A 138 14.43 9.76 9.91
N GLY A 139 14.65 10.18 8.66
CA GLY A 139 15.16 9.34 7.57
C GLY A 139 14.08 8.55 6.82
N THR A 140 12.79 8.70 7.16
CA THR A 140 11.70 8.05 6.42
C THR A 140 11.70 8.53 4.96
N THR A 141 11.81 7.60 4.01
CA THR A 141 11.86 7.88 2.56
C THR A 141 10.60 7.46 1.82
N ALA A 142 9.73 6.68 2.47
CA ALA A 142 8.51 6.15 1.87
C ALA A 142 7.42 5.96 2.92
N VAL A 143 6.17 5.96 2.46
CA VAL A 143 4.97 5.66 3.25
C VAL A 143 4.48 4.28 2.87
N LYS A 144 4.37 3.38 3.85
CA LYS A 144 3.59 2.15 3.74
C LYS A 144 2.28 2.34 4.50
N MET A 145 1.15 2.14 3.84
CA MET A 145 -0.17 2.34 4.44
C MET A 145 -1.03 1.09 4.25
N TYR A 146 -1.72 0.68 5.31
CA TYR A 146 -2.62 -0.47 5.34
C TYR A 146 -4.04 -0.04 5.70
N SER A 147 -5.06 -0.70 5.16
CA SER A 147 -6.48 -0.43 5.39
C SER A 147 -7.28 -1.74 5.46
N PRO A 148 -8.39 -1.82 6.23
CA PRO A 148 -9.17 -0.70 6.79
C PRO A 148 -8.95 -0.40 8.28
N ARG A 149 -8.02 -1.09 8.96
CA ARG A 149 -7.90 -0.99 10.42
C ARG A 149 -6.81 0.00 10.83
N SER A 150 -7.12 0.84 11.80
CA SER A 150 -6.15 1.77 12.38
C SER A 150 -5.43 1.16 13.58
N SER A 151 -6.17 0.56 14.51
CA SER A 151 -5.66 -0.18 15.66
C SER A 151 -5.04 -1.51 15.27
N PHE A 152 -4.20 -2.08 16.13
CA PHE A 152 -3.71 -3.44 15.98
C PHE A 152 -3.38 -4.04 17.35
N SER A 153 -4.14 -5.05 17.73
CA SER A 153 -4.06 -5.72 19.02
C SER A 153 -3.82 -7.23 18.84
N ALA A 154 -3.35 -7.89 19.91
CA ALA A 154 -3.21 -9.35 19.89
C ALA A 154 -4.56 -10.07 19.68
N SER A 155 -5.69 -9.46 20.10
CA SER A 155 -7.03 -10.03 19.89
C SER A 155 -7.52 -10.00 18.44
N ASP A 156 -6.86 -9.26 17.55
CA ASP A 156 -7.19 -9.29 16.12
C ASP A 156 -6.80 -10.63 15.47
N PHE A 157 -5.88 -11.39 16.07
CA PHE A 157 -5.51 -12.73 15.64
C PHE A 157 -6.51 -13.78 16.14
N LYS A 158 -6.91 -14.69 15.25
CA LYS A 158 -7.60 -15.93 15.63
C LYS A 158 -6.67 -17.12 15.46
N TYR A 159 -6.65 -17.97 16.47
CA TYR A 159 -5.91 -19.23 16.44
C TYR A 159 -6.66 -20.27 15.63
N GLY A 160 -5.95 -20.98 14.75
CA GLY A 160 -6.49 -22.12 14.04
C GLY A 160 -5.73 -22.44 12.76
N LEU A 161 -6.28 -23.39 11.99
CA LEU A 161 -5.70 -23.72 10.70
C LEU A 161 -5.80 -22.51 9.76
N PRO A 162 -4.74 -22.18 8.99
CA PRO A 162 -4.79 -21.07 8.04
C PRO A 162 -6.04 -21.14 7.15
N GLY A 163 -6.81 -20.06 7.18
CA GLY A 163 -8.04 -19.89 6.43
C GLY A 163 -9.29 -20.52 7.03
N SER A 164 -9.24 -21.16 8.21
CA SER A 164 -10.42 -21.82 8.81
C SER A 164 -11.46 -20.84 9.35
N ASP A 165 -11.09 -19.57 9.58
CA ASP A 165 -11.99 -18.52 10.10
C ASP A 165 -12.30 -17.44 9.05
N CYS A 166 -12.13 -17.75 7.77
CA CYS A 166 -12.56 -16.86 6.69
C CYS A 166 -14.09 -16.85 6.58
N HIS A 167 -14.68 -15.65 6.52
CA HIS A 167 -16.13 -15.48 6.36
C HIS A 167 -16.62 -15.79 4.92
N GLU A 168 -15.71 -15.78 3.95
CA GLU A 168 -15.99 -16.03 2.53
C GLU A 168 -15.06 -17.14 2.00
N ALA A 169 -15.32 -17.63 0.79
CA ALA A 169 -14.61 -18.75 0.19
C ALA A 169 -13.08 -18.55 0.17
N ILE A 170 -12.34 -19.64 0.38
CA ILE A 170 -10.90 -19.69 0.12
C ILE A 170 -10.73 -19.68 -1.41
N ASP A 171 -9.85 -18.82 -1.95
CA ASP A 171 -9.49 -18.92 -3.36
C ASP A 171 -8.69 -20.20 -3.63
N LEU A 172 -9.39 -21.23 -4.11
CA LEU A 172 -8.80 -22.50 -4.52
C LEU A 172 -8.18 -22.46 -5.93
N THR A 173 -8.40 -21.39 -6.69
CA THR A 173 -7.83 -21.25 -8.05
C THR A 173 -6.35 -20.88 -8.01
N ASN A 174 -5.89 -20.35 -6.88
CA ASN A 174 -4.49 -20.07 -6.57
C ASN A 174 -4.04 -20.92 -5.37
N SER A 175 -4.24 -22.25 -5.50
CA SER A 175 -4.09 -23.34 -4.51
C SER A 175 -2.81 -23.40 -3.64
N LEU A 176 -1.95 -22.40 -3.67
CA LEU A 176 -0.70 -22.31 -2.91
C LEU A 176 -0.80 -21.47 -1.61
N TRP A 177 -1.84 -20.65 -1.41
CA TRP A 177 -1.93 -19.75 -0.24
C TRP A 177 -3.35 -19.71 0.36
N ARG A 178 -3.51 -20.19 1.60
CA ARG A 178 -4.79 -20.12 2.36
C ARG A 178 -4.90 -18.80 3.12
N LEU A 179 -5.00 -17.70 2.38
CA LEU A 179 -5.38 -16.40 2.94
C LEU A 179 -6.89 -16.17 2.72
N CYS A 180 -7.53 -15.42 3.61
CA CYS A 180 -8.93 -15.05 3.45
C CYS A 180 -9.09 -14.03 2.32
N THR A 181 -9.89 -14.37 1.31
CA THR A 181 -10.19 -13.47 0.19
C THR A 181 -11.57 -12.86 0.34
N GLU A 182 -11.77 -11.64 -0.16
CA GLU A 182 -13.12 -11.17 -0.42
C GLU A 182 -13.69 -11.98 -1.59
N GLY A 183 -14.80 -12.68 -1.36
CA GLY A 183 -15.53 -13.41 -2.39
C GLY A 183 -15.82 -12.46 -3.54
N LYS A 184 -15.24 -12.74 -4.71
CA LYS A 184 -15.64 -12.03 -5.93
C LYS A 184 -17.15 -12.22 -6.07
N LYS A 185 -17.92 -11.14 -5.89
CA LYS A 185 -19.32 -11.13 -6.32
C LYS A 185 -19.31 -11.63 -7.76
N LYS A 186 -19.93 -12.78 -8.01
CA LYS A 186 -20.17 -13.23 -9.37
C LYS A 186 -21.00 -12.13 -10.02
N ASN A 187 -20.37 -11.34 -10.88
CA ASN A 187 -21.12 -10.52 -11.82
C ASN A 187 -21.88 -11.53 -12.67
N ASN A 188 -23.20 -11.60 -12.48
CA ASN A 188 -24.08 -12.27 -13.41
C ASN A 188 -24.03 -11.44 -14.71
N GLU A 189 -23.05 -11.73 -15.56
CA GLU A 189 -23.17 -11.46 -16.99
C GLU A 189 -24.22 -12.42 -17.54
N GLN A 190 -25.48 -11.99 -17.51
CA GLN A 190 -26.47 -12.47 -18.47
C GLN A 190 -26.40 -11.54 -19.68
N HIS A 191 -25.46 -11.85 -20.57
CA HIS A 191 -25.57 -11.52 -21.98
C HIS A 191 -26.03 -12.77 -22.72
N LEU A 192 -27.32 -12.80 -23.04
CA LEU A 192 -27.93 -13.26 -24.30
C LEU A 192 -29.45 -13.12 -24.21
#